data_AF-A0A914V4I8-F1
#
_entry.id   AF-A0A914V4I8-F1
#
_cell.length_a   1.000
_cell.length_b   1.000
_cell.length_c   1.000
_cell.angle_alpha   90.00
_cell.angle_beta   90.00
_cell.angle_gamma   90.00
#
_symmetry.space_group_name_H-M   'P 1'
#
loop_
_entity.id
_entity.type
_entity.pdbx_description
1 polymer ?
#
loop_
_entity_poly.entity_id
_entity_poly.type
_entity_poly.pdbx_seq_one_letter_code
_entity_poly.pdbx_strand_id
1 'polypeptide(L)'
;VWSDIRGQGVWEKCFSVGGVRLPTGYYIGMSAATGDLHDAHEVVSVRLFEQEYARAEKEGEVEHHLIEPMSEFSAAPRDHVTDPKPSKLGWFGTIVLVIVAIVVIAGALGFGLVFLQKRQEMGRKRFY
;
A
#
# COMPACT_ATOMS: atom_id res chain seq x y z
N VAL A 1 22.47 0.97 10.71
CA VAL A 1 21.64 -0.10 10.10
C VAL A 1 22.29 -0.55 8.80
N TRP A 2 22.41 -1.86 8.65
CA TRP A 2 22.98 -2.53 7.48
C TRP A 2 21.96 -3.53 6.93
N SER A 3 22.02 -3.82 5.63
CA SER A 3 21.09 -4.73 4.96
C SER A 3 21.79 -5.53 3.87
N ASP A 4 21.37 -6.77 3.68
CA ASP A 4 21.72 -7.60 2.52
C ASP A 4 20.42 -8.06 1.83
N ILE A 5 19.93 -7.25 0.89
CA ILE A 5 18.68 -7.52 0.16
C ILE A 5 18.91 -8.54 -0.96
N ARG A 6 20.15 -8.65 -1.46
CA ARG A 6 20.51 -9.55 -2.56
C ARG A 6 20.86 -10.97 -2.11
N GLY A 7 21.03 -11.19 -0.80
CA GLY A 7 21.41 -12.48 -0.24
C GLY A 7 22.82 -12.91 -0.61
N GLN A 8 23.74 -11.95 -0.79
CA GLN A 8 25.12 -12.21 -1.25
C GLN A 8 26.12 -12.36 -0.08
N GLY A 9 25.65 -12.23 1.17
CA GLY A 9 26.52 -12.20 2.35
C GLY A 9 27.30 -10.89 2.49
N VAL A 10 26.92 -9.86 1.73
CA VAL A 10 27.56 -8.54 1.74
C VAL A 10 26.60 -7.53 2.35
N TRP A 11 26.99 -6.99 3.51
CA TRP A 11 26.21 -6.00 4.22
C TRP A 11 26.43 -4.60 3.63
N GLU A 12 25.35 -3.98 3.15
CA GLU A 12 25.35 -2.61 2.62
C GLU A 12 24.81 -1.63 3.67
N LYS A 13 25.45 -0.47 3.81
CA LYS A 13 25.03 0.55 4.77
C LYS A 13 23.74 1.20 4.29
N CYS A 14 22.66 1.03 5.05
CA CYS A 14 21.38 1.68 4.78
C CYS A 14 21.34 3.09 5.39
N PHE A 15 21.53 3.20 6.71
CA PHE A 15 21.65 4.48 7.40
C PHE A 15 22.47 4.38 8.69
N SER A 16 23.00 5.51 9.14
CA SER A 16 23.71 5.65 10.42
C SER A 16 23.32 6.98 11.05
N VAL A 17 22.96 6.94 12.34
CA VAL A 17 22.61 8.13 13.12
C VAL A 17 23.37 8.09 14.44
N GLY A 18 23.93 9.22 14.84
CA GLY A 18 24.58 9.42 16.14
C GLY A 18 23.67 10.21 17.08
N GLY A 19 24.07 10.36 18.34
CA GLY A 19 23.33 11.18 19.31
C GLY A 19 21.95 10.63 19.70
N VAL A 20 21.74 9.32 19.57
CA VAL A 20 20.51 8.63 20.00
C VAL A 20 20.70 8.10 21.42
N ARG A 21 19.78 8.43 22.31
CA ARG A 21 19.74 7.92 23.69
C ARG A 21 18.51 7.05 23.85
N LEU A 22 18.72 5.81 24.29
CA LEU A 22 17.66 4.84 24.57
C LEU A 22 17.89 4.25 25.96
N PRO A 23 16.83 4.04 26.75
CA PRO A 23 16.94 3.35 28.02
C PRO A 23 17.08 1.84 27.84
N THR A 24 17.56 1.17 28.89
CA THR A 24 17.51 -0.28 29.02
C THR A 24 16.13 -0.75 29.47
N GLY A 25 15.81 -2.04 29.24
CA GLY A 25 14.54 -2.65 29.66
C GLY A 25 13.40 -2.56 28.64
N TYR A 26 13.70 -2.12 27.42
CA TYR A 26 12.74 -2.09 26.33
C TYR A 26 12.48 -3.47 25.74
N TYR A 27 11.29 -3.63 25.16
CA TYR A 27 10.90 -4.82 24.42
C TYR A 27 11.25 -4.66 22.94
N ILE A 28 11.69 -5.76 22.34
CA ILE A 28 11.94 -5.83 20.90
C ILE A 28 10.69 -6.44 20.26
N GLY A 29 10.08 -5.70 19.35
CA GLY A 29 8.83 -6.07 18.69
C GLY A 29 8.92 -5.86 17.19
N MET A 30 8.16 -6.65 16.45
CA MET A 30 8.02 -6.56 14.99
C MET A 30 6.52 -6.57 14.68
N SER A 31 6.09 -5.72 13.75
CA SER A 31 4.70 -5.64 13.31
C SER A 31 4.65 -5.35 11.81
N ALA A 32 3.52 -5.68 11.18
CA ALA A 32 3.23 -5.38 9.79
C ALA A 32 1.75 -5.06 9.64
N ALA A 33 1.41 -4.27 8.61
CA ALA A 33 0.05 -3.91 8.27
C ALA A 33 -0.08 -3.73 6.75
N THR A 34 -1.26 -4.05 6.20
CA THR A 34 -1.59 -3.86 4.77
C THR A 34 -2.71 -2.83 4.63
N GLY A 35 -2.69 -2.08 3.52
CA GLY A 35 -3.72 -1.10 3.16
C GLY A 35 -4.60 -1.61 2.02
N ASP A 36 -4.87 -0.74 1.03
CA ASP A 36 -5.63 -1.09 -0.19
C ASP A 36 -4.98 -2.22 -1.00
N LEU A 37 -3.66 -2.37 -0.89
CA LEU A 37 -2.89 -3.47 -1.44
C LEU A 37 -2.40 -4.36 -0.29
N HIS A 38 -2.24 -5.65 -0.58
CA HIS A 38 -1.78 -6.66 0.38
C HIS A 38 -0.50 -7.33 -0.11
N ASP A 39 0.30 -7.78 0.86
CA ASP A 39 1.47 -8.62 0.63
C ASP A 39 1.70 -9.52 1.85
N ALA A 40 2.41 -10.62 1.66
CA ALA A 40 2.77 -11.54 2.74
C ALA A 40 4.00 -11.01 3.51
N HIS A 41 3.82 -10.72 4.80
CA HIS A 41 4.90 -10.24 5.67
C HIS A 41 5.35 -11.38 6.58
N GLU A 42 6.54 -11.95 6.33
CA GLU A 42 7.07 -13.10 7.07
C GLU A 42 8.41 -12.77 7.74
N VAL A 43 8.57 -13.22 8.99
CA VAL A 43 9.83 -13.16 9.75
C VAL A 43 10.36 -14.58 9.94
N VAL A 44 11.42 -14.94 9.21
CA VAL A 44 12.00 -16.30 9.27
C VAL A 44 12.83 -16.51 10.54
N SER A 45 13.61 -15.50 10.96
CA SER A 45 14.36 -15.57 12.22
C SER A 45 14.73 -14.20 12.75
N VAL A 46 14.81 -14.11 14.07
CA VAL A 46 15.37 -12.95 14.80
C VAL A 46 16.52 -13.47 15.63
N ARG A 47 17.69 -12.82 15.50
CA ARG A 47 18.89 -13.18 16.25
C ARG A 47 19.43 -11.92 16.91
N LEU A 48 19.64 -12.00 18.22
CA LEU A 48 20.18 -10.92 19.02
C LEU A 48 21.55 -11.34 19.54
N PHE A 49 22.50 -10.43 19.41
CA PHE A 49 23.88 -10.65 19.84
C PHE A 49 24.25 -9.55 20.82
N GLU A 50 24.83 -9.95 21.94
CA GLU A 50 25.44 -9.02 22.86
C GLU A 50 26.72 -8.46 22.23
N GLN A 51 26.88 -7.13 22.29
CA GLN A 51 28.07 -6.47 21.78
C GLN A 51 28.93 -6.03 22.94
N GLU A 52 30.10 -6.66 23.08
CA GLU A 52 31.12 -6.21 24.02
C GLU A 52 31.67 -4.85 23.57
N TYR A 53 31.64 -3.86 24.46
CA TYR A 53 32.31 -2.59 24.24
C TYR A 53 32.89 -2.06 25.56
N ALA A 54 34.05 -1.43 25.48
CA ALA A 54 34.66 -0.77 26.63
C ALA A 54 33.84 0.48 26.97
N ARG A 55 32.99 0.39 27.99
CA ARG A 55 32.27 1.55 28.53
C ARG A 55 33.17 2.28 29.52
N ALA A 56 33.48 3.55 29.24
CA ALA A 56 33.97 4.43 30.29
C ALA A 56 32.76 4.84 31.13
N GLU A 57 32.63 4.29 32.34
CA GLU A 57 31.69 4.84 33.33
C GLU A 57 32.10 6.29 33.59
N LYS A 58 31.18 7.22 33.34
CA LYS A 58 31.39 8.63 33.66
C LYS A 58 30.69 8.95 34.96
N GLU A 59 31.42 9.62 35.85
CA GLU A 59 30.90 10.10 37.12
C GLU A 59 29.70 11.02 36.86
N GLY A 60 28.53 10.70 37.44
CA GLY A 60 27.27 11.43 37.23
C GLY A 60 26.40 10.95 36.07
N GLU A 61 26.67 9.77 35.47
CA GLU A 61 25.73 9.15 34.52
C GLU A 61 24.42 8.74 35.21
N VAL A 62 23.30 9.11 34.57
CA VAL A 62 21.95 8.69 34.98
C VAL A 62 21.81 7.18 34.78
N GLU A 63 21.09 6.52 35.70
CA GLU A 63 20.80 5.09 35.58
C GLU A 63 20.15 4.76 34.22
N HIS A 64 20.67 3.73 33.54
CA HIS A 64 20.32 3.43 32.14
C HIS A 64 18.83 3.21 31.88
N HIS A 65 18.10 2.67 32.84
CA HIS A 65 16.67 2.42 32.70
C HIS A 65 15.80 3.67 32.86
N LEU A 66 16.38 4.77 33.39
CA LEU A 66 15.72 6.06 33.59
C LEU A 66 16.00 7.06 32.46
N ILE A 67 16.76 6.67 31.44
CA ILE A 67 17.06 7.53 30.29
C ILE A 67 15.77 7.83 29.53
N GLU A 68 15.42 9.11 29.39
CA GLU A 68 14.36 9.53 28.48
C GLU A 68 14.83 9.34 27.02
N PRO A 69 14.03 8.66 26.17
CA PRO A 69 14.39 8.46 24.77
C PRO A 69 14.51 9.80 24.04
N MET A 70 15.67 10.04 23.43
CA MET A 70 15.89 11.26 22.65
C MET A 70 16.85 11.05 21.48
N SER A 71 16.79 11.96 20.53
CA SER A 71 17.72 12.07 19.41
C SER A 71 18.16 13.51 19.27
N GLU A 72 19.47 13.77 19.13
CA GLU A 72 19.98 15.12 18.85
C GLU A 72 19.45 15.70 17.53
N PHE A 73 19.17 14.82 16.56
CA PHE A 73 18.62 15.17 15.26
C PHE A 73 17.34 14.36 15.02
N SER A 74 16.18 15.02 15.08
CA SER A 74 14.90 14.44 14.69
C SER A 74 14.54 14.90 13.28
N ALA A 75 14.06 13.98 12.45
CA ALA A 75 13.44 14.35 11.20
C ALA A 75 12.13 15.09 11.49
N ALA A 76 11.82 16.14 10.72
CA ALA A 76 10.53 16.82 10.84
C ALA A 76 9.38 15.81 10.64
N PRO A 77 8.27 15.93 11.41
CA PRO A 77 7.09 15.11 11.21
C PRO A 77 6.68 15.14 9.73
N ARG A 78 6.44 13.96 9.15
CA ARG A 78 5.92 13.90 7.78
C ARG A 78 4.44 14.25 7.84
N ASP A 79 4.02 15.19 6.99
CA ASP A 79 2.60 15.50 6.85
C ASP A 79 1.84 14.26 6.38
N HIS A 80 0.71 14.01 7.03
CA HIS A 80 -0.23 13.01 6.57
C HIS A 80 -0.84 13.52 5.26
N VAL A 81 -0.52 12.85 4.15
CA VAL A 81 -1.20 13.08 2.87
C VAL A 81 -2.55 12.38 2.97
N THR A 82 -3.63 13.14 2.86
CA THR A 82 -4.98 12.57 2.84
C THR A 82 -5.20 11.77 1.56
N ASP A 83 -5.83 10.60 1.70
CA ASP A 83 -6.15 9.76 0.54
C ASP A 83 -7.02 10.52 -0.47
N PRO A 84 -6.82 10.30 -1.78
CA PRO A 84 -7.63 10.94 -2.80
C PRO A 84 -9.10 10.56 -2.59
N LYS A 85 -9.97 11.57 -2.61
CA LYS A 85 -11.42 11.37 -2.40
C LYS A 85 -11.96 10.37 -3.43
N PRO A 86 -12.76 9.37 -3.01
CA PRO A 86 -13.36 8.41 -3.95
C PRO A 86 -14.26 9.09 -4.97
N SER A 87 -14.59 8.38 -6.06
CA SER A 87 -15.35 8.91 -7.19
C SER A 87 -16.63 9.65 -6.74
N LYS A 88 -16.91 10.80 -7.36
CA LYS A 88 -18.12 11.60 -7.08
C LYS A 88 -19.42 10.94 -7.54
N LEU A 89 -19.34 9.90 -8.37
CA LEU A 89 -20.52 9.21 -8.88
C LEU A 89 -21.01 8.21 -7.84
N GLY A 90 -22.00 8.63 -7.04
CA GLY A 90 -22.65 7.76 -6.08
C GLY A 90 -23.44 6.64 -6.75
N TRP A 91 -23.77 5.61 -5.98
CA TRP A 91 -24.47 4.39 -6.41
C TRP A 91 -25.69 4.63 -7.32
N PHE A 92 -26.51 5.65 -7.02
CA PHE A 92 -27.67 6.00 -7.85
C PHE A 92 -27.27 6.47 -9.26
N GLY A 93 -26.22 7.28 -9.37
CA GLY A 93 -25.69 7.73 -10.66
C GLY A 93 -25.18 6.56 -11.50
N THR A 94 -24.52 5.60 -10.86
CA THR A 94 -24.05 4.38 -11.51
C THR A 94 -25.19 3.53 -12.05
N ILE A 95 -26.26 3.33 -11.26
CA ILE A 95 -27.46 2.59 -11.70
C ILE A 95 -28.12 3.26 -12.90
N VAL A 96 -28.30 4.58 -12.87
CA VAL A 96 -28.93 5.32 -13.97
C VAL A 96 -28.15 5.14 -15.28
N LEU A 97 -26.81 5.23 -15.24
CA LEU A 97 -25.98 5.01 -16.42
C LEU A 97 -26.11 3.59 -16.99
N VAL A 98 -26.18 2.57 -16.12
CA VAL A 98 -26.38 1.18 -16.55
C VAL A 98 -27.73 1.00 -17.24
N ILE A 99 -28.81 1.60 -16.71
CA ILE A 99 -30.14 1.53 -17.33
C ILE A 99 -30.12 2.20 -18.71
N VAL A 100 -29.53 3.39 -18.83
CA VAL A 100 -29.41 4.09 -20.11
C VAL A 100 -28.63 3.25 -21.13
N ALA A 101 -27.51 2.64 -20.71
CA ALA A 101 -26.73 1.76 -21.58
C ALA A 101 -27.54 0.56 -22.10
N ILE A 102 -28.34 -0.08 -21.23
CA ILE A 102 -29.21 -1.20 -21.61
C ILE A 102 -30.26 -0.75 -22.64
N VAL A 103 -30.92 0.39 -22.43
CA VAL A 103 -31.93 0.94 -23.36
C VAL A 103 -31.33 1.21 -24.74
N VAL A 104 -30.14 1.80 -24.79
CA VAL A 104 -29.44 2.07 -26.06
C VAL A 104 -29.09 0.78 -26.80
N ILE A 105 -28.57 -0.23 -26.09
CA ILE A 105 -28.23 -1.53 -26.69
C ILE A 105 -29.49 -2.24 -27.21
N ALA A 106 -30.56 -2.29 -26.42
CA ALA A 106 -31.82 -2.90 -26.82
C ALA A 106 -32.43 -2.19 -28.04
N GLY A 107 -32.40 -0.86 -28.06
CA GLY A 107 -32.86 -0.06 -29.21
C GLY A 107 -32.06 -0.34 -30.47
N ALA A 108 -30.73 -0.39 -30.38
CA ALA A 108 -29.86 -0.69 -31.52
C ALA A 108 -30.09 -2.12 -32.07
N LEU A 109 -30.19 -3.12 -31.19
CA LEU A 109 -30.47 -4.51 -31.58
C LEU A 109 -31.87 -4.65 -32.20
N GLY A 110 -32.88 -4.06 -31.59
CA GLY A 110 -34.25 -4.06 -32.11
C GLY A 110 -34.34 -3.40 -33.49
N PHE A 111 -33.73 -2.23 -33.65
CA PHE A 111 -33.66 -1.55 -34.95
C PHE A 111 -32.91 -2.39 -35.99
N GLY A 112 -31.78 -2.99 -35.62
CA GLY A 112 -31.01 -3.88 -36.51
C GLY A 112 -31.81 -5.08 -36.99
N LEU A 113 -32.55 -5.75 -36.10
CA LEU A 113 -33.40 -6.89 -36.45
C LEU A 113 -34.53 -6.49 -37.41
N VAL A 114 -35.24 -5.40 -37.12
CA VAL A 114 -36.32 -4.89 -37.99
C VAL A 114 -35.77 -4.50 -39.36
N PHE A 115 -34.62 -3.84 -39.40
CA PHE A 115 -33.97 -3.44 -40.65
C PHE A 115 -33.57 -4.66 -41.51
N LEU A 116 -33.01 -5.70 -40.90
CA LEU A 116 -32.64 -6.93 -41.59
C LEU A 116 -33.87 -7.71 -42.08
N GLN A 117 -34.91 -7.83 -41.26
CA GLN A 117 -36.18 -8.46 -41.65
C GLN A 117 -36.79 -7.76 -42.86
N LYS A 118 -36.92 -6.43 -42.80
CA LYS A 118 -37.48 -5.63 -43.90
C LYS A 118 -36.64 -5.74 -45.19
N ARG A 119 -35.32 -5.85 -45.07
CA ARG A 119 -34.43 -6.08 -46.21
C ARG A 119 -34.64 -7.48 -46.83
N GLN A 120 -34.88 -8.51 -46.02
CA GLN A 120 -35.19 -9.85 -46.50
C GLN A 120 -36.55 -9.90 -47.23
N GLU A 121 -37.56 -9.21 -46.72
CA GLU A 121 -38.88 -9.11 -47.37
C GLU A 121 -38.79 -8.47 -48.76
N MET A 122 -38.03 -7.38 -48.91
CA MET A 122 -37.82 -6.72 -50.20
C MET A 122 -36.94 -7.54 -51.17
N GLY A 123 -36.12 -8.47 -50.65
CA GLY A 123 -35.28 -9.36 -51.45
C GLY A 123 -35.98 -10.62 -51.97
N ARG A 124 -37.21 -10.90 -51.51
CA ARG A 124 -37.94 -12.11 -51.91
C ARG A 124 -38.47 -11.96 -53.34
N LYS A 125 -37.72 -12.48 -54.32
CA LYS A 125 -38.15 -12.52 -55.72
C LYS A 125 -39.43 -13.34 -55.83
N ARG A 126 -40.51 -12.71 -56.32
CA ARG A 126 -41.73 -13.44 -56.71
C ARG A 126 -41.42 -14.17 -58.00
N PHE A 127 -41.33 -15.48 -57.94
CA PHE A 127 -41.37 -16.32 -59.14
C PHE A 127 -42.82 -16.27 -59.67
N TYR A 128 -43.00 -15.55 -60.78
CA TYR A 128 -44.18 -15.62 -61.62
C TYR A 128 -44.01 -16.74 -62.64
#